data_AF-A0A090RMY8-F1
#
_entry.id   AF-A0A090RMY8-F1
#
_cell.length_a   1.000
_cell.length_b   1.000
_cell.length_c   1.000
_cell.angle_alpha   90.00
_cell.angle_beta   90.00
_cell.angle_gamma   90.00
#
_symmetry.space_group_name_H-M   'P 1'
#
loop_
_entity.id
_entity.type
_entity.pdbx_description
1 polymer ?
#
loop_
_entity_poly.entity_id
_entity_poly.type
_entity_poly.pdbx_seq_one_letter_code
_entity_poly.pdbx_strand_id
1 'polypeptide(L)'
;MNITERITSILKIWGASPQQIQNVVDSGNLELQREHISGIEECLQMLYPDSSRKVSFLKQPSKSVFFEGKKPIDVICSGDEAMLSEAHYIIRSMLCV
;
A
#
# COMPACT_ATOMS: atom_id res chain seq x y z
N MET A 1 -11.86 -9.48 -13.92
CA MET A 1 -11.72 -8.90 -12.57
C MET A 1 -11.90 -7.40 -12.71
N ASN A 2 -12.87 -6.81 -12.00
CA ASN A 2 -13.07 -5.36 -12.01
C ASN A 2 -11.99 -4.66 -11.15
N ILE A 3 -11.88 -3.34 -11.24
CA ILE A 3 -10.83 -2.55 -10.57
C ILE A 3 -10.90 -2.72 -9.04
N THR A 4 -12.11 -2.64 -8.48
CA THR A 4 -12.36 -2.79 -7.05
C THR A 4 -11.95 -4.16 -6.52
N GLU A 5 -12.25 -5.24 -7.25
CA GLU A 5 -11.82 -6.60 -6.93
C GLU A 5 -10.30 -6.73 -6.94
N ARG A 6 -9.61 -6.09 -7.89
CA ARG A 6 -8.15 -6.09 -7.97
C ARG A 6 -7.53 -5.41 -6.75
N ILE A 7 -7.98 -4.20 -6.44
CA ILE A 7 -7.53 -3.44 -5.27
C ILE A 7 -7.79 -4.25 -4.00
N THR A 8 -9.03 -4.73 -3.82
CA THR A 8 -9.44 -5.49 -2.65
C THR A 8 -8.60 -6.75 -2.46
N SER A 9 -8.26 -7.45 -3.54
CA SER A 9 -7.44 -8.67 -3.47
C SER A 9 -6.01 -8.37 -2.99
N ILE A 10 -5.39 -7.31 -3.50
CA ILE A 10 -4.04 -6.89 -3.07
C ILE A 10 -4.07 -6.48 -1.59
N LEU A 11 -5.02 -5.62 -1.20
CA LEU A 11 -5.13 -5.12 0.16
C LEU A 11 -5.41 -6.25 1.17
N LYS A 12 -6.18 -7.27 0.79
CA LYS A 12 -6.38 -8.47 1.62
C LYS A 12 -5.09 -9.25 1.83
N ILE A 13 -4.26 -9.40 0.80
CA ILE A 13 -2.94 -10.05 0.91
C ILE A 13 -2.03 -9.27 1.86
N TRP A 14 -2.08 -7.95 1.81
CA TRP A 14 -1.38 -7.07 2.75
C TRP A 14 -1.90 -7.18 4.19
N GLY A 15 -3.10 -7.71 4.36
CA GLY A 15 -3.77 -7.87 5.64
C GLY A 15 -4.48 -6.60 6.11
N ALA A 16 -4.97 -5.78 5.17
CA ALA A 16 -5.81 -4.63 5.47
C ALA A 16 -7.14 -5.07 6.07
N SER A 17 -7.65 -4.27 7.02
CA SER A 17 -8.98 -4.46 7.58
C SER A 17 -10.09 -4.11 6.57
N PRO A 18 -11.33 -4.61 6.77
CA PRO A 18 -12.46 -4.23 5.92
C PRO A 18 -12.65 -2.71 5.81
N GLN A 19 -12.46 -1.98 6.91
CA GLN A 19 -12.58 -0.52 6.92
C GLN A 19 -11.50 0.15 6.06
N GLN A 20 -10.26 -0.32 6.14
CA GLN A 20 -9.15 0.19 5.31
C GLN A 20 -9.40 -0.04 3.82
N ILE A 21 -9.94 -1.21 3.46
CA ILE A 21 -10.30 -1.51 2.07
C ILE A 21 -11.39 -0.55 1.60
N GLN A 22 -12.42 -0.34 2.42
CA GLN A 22 -13.50 0.57 2.09
C GLN A 22 -13.02 2.02 1.92
N ASN A 23 -12.16 2.50 2.82
CA ASN A 23 -11.57 3.84 2.74
C ASN A 23 -10.85 4.05 1.40
N VAL A 24 -10.08 3.06 0.95
CA VAL A 24 -9.41 3.13 -0.35
C VAL A 24 -10.44 3.15 -1.47
N VAL A 25 -11.35 2.17 -1.53
CA VAL A 25 -12.34 2.05 -2.60
C VAL A 25 -13.22 3.31 -2.73
N ASP A 26 -13.52 3.98 -1.62
CA ASP A 26 -14.34 5.19 -1.63
C ASP A 26 -13.55 6.48 -1.87
N SER A 27 -12.20 6.44 -1.87
CA SER A 27 -11.33 7.63 -1.96
C SER A 27 -11.24 8.30 -3.33
N GLY A 28 -12.32 8.29 -4.10
CA GLY A 28 -12.43 9.00 -5.37
C GLY A 28 -11.96 8.19 -6.58
N ASN A 29 -10.82 8.56 -7.18
CA ASN A 29 -10.40 8.02 -8.48
C ASN A 29 -9.85 6.58 -8.38
N LEU A 30 -10.74 5.61 -8.56
CA LEU A 30 -10.42 4.18 -8.51
C LEU A 30 -9.29 3.74 -9.47
N GLU A 31 -9.16 4.36 -10.65
CA GLU A 31 -8.09 4.01 -11.59
C GLU A 31 -6.73 4.46 -11.07
N LEU A 32 -6.65 5.68 -10.54
CA LEU A 32 -5.40 6.19 -9.96
C LEU A 32 -4.99 5.40 -8.72
N GLN A 33 -5.95 5.05 -7.85
CA GLN A 33 -5.70 4.16 -6.72
C GLN A 33 -5.19 2.80 -7.17
N ARG A 34 -5.79 2.22 -8.22
CA ARG A 34 -5.34 0.95 -8.80
C ARG A 34 -3.90 1.03 -9.27
N GLU A 35 -3.51 2.12 -9.93
CA GLU A 35 -2.14 2.34 -10.39
C GLU A 35 -1.16 2.40 -9.23
N HIS A 36 -1.44 3.20 -8.21
CA HIS A 36 -0.56 3.31 -7.05
C HIS A 36 -0.47 2.00 -6.25
N ILE A 37 -1.59 1.32 -6.02
CA ILE A 37 -1.62 0.06 -5.27
C ILE A 37 -0.91 -1.06 -6.04
N SER A 38 -1.09 -1.14 -7.35
CA SER A 38 -0.38 -2.11 -8.18
C SER A 38 1.13 -1.83 -8.21
N GLY A 39 1.52 -0.57 -8.37
CA GLY A 39 2.93 -0.17 -8.35
C GLY A 39 3.60 -0.44 -7.00
N ILE A 40 2.89 -0.19 -5.89
CA ILE A 40 3.37 -0.57 -4.56
C ILE A 40 3.54 -2.09 -4.46
N GLU A 41 2.56 -2.89 -4.91
CA GLU A 41 2.67 -4.36 -4.86
C GLU A 41 3.88 -4.86 -5.67
N GLU A 42 4.11 -4.32 -6.86
CA GLU A 42 5.28 -4.65 -7.69
C GLU A 42 6.59 -4.30 -6.97
N CYS A 43 6.68 -3.12 -6.37
CA CYS A 43 7.87 -2.72 -5.61
C CYS A 43 8.10 -3.62 -4.40
N LEU A 44 7.04 -3.95 -3.66
CA LEU A 44 7.13 -4.82 -2.49
C LEU A 44 7.52 -6.25 -2.85
N GLN A 45 7.08 -6.77 -4.00
CA GLN A 45 7.52 -8.09 -4.49
C GLN A 45 9.02 -8.11 -4.80
N MET A 46 9.56 -7.03 -5.35
CA MET A 46 10.99 -6.90 -5.62
C MET A 46 11.81 -6.73 -4.34
N LEU A 47 11.35 -5.90 -3.40
CA LEU A 47 12.03 -5.66 -2.11
C LEU A 47 11.97 -6.88 -1.19
N TYR A 48 10.84 -7.58 -1.20
CA TYR A 48 10.54 -8.67 -0.27
C TYR A 48 9.99 -9.89 -1.03
N PRO A 49 10.88 -10.72 -1.63
CA PRO A 49 10.47 -11.94 -2.31
C PRO A 49 9.72 -12.92 -1.40
N ASP A 50 10.00 -12.86 -0.09
CA ASP A 50 9.28 -13.60 0.93
C ASP A 50 8.04 -12.83 1.40
N SER A 51 6.86 -13.45 1.22
CA SER A 51 5.57 -12.85 1.56
C SER A 51 5.43 -12.50 3.05
N SER A 52 6.08 -13.24 3.95
CA SER A 52 6.04 -12.94 5.39
C SER A 52 6.79 -11.65 5.71
N ARG A 53 7.92 -11.40 5.04
CA ARG A 53 8.68 -10.15 5.17
C ARG A 53 7.91 -8.96 4.62
N LYS A 54 7.23 -9.12 3.47
CA LYS A 54 6.34 -8.10 2.91
C LYS A 54 5.25 -7.70 3.92
N VAL A 55 4.54 -8.70 4.45
CA VAL A 55 3.47 -8.46 5.44
C VAL A 55 4.02 -7.87 6.73
N SER A 56 5.21 -8.30 7.18
CA SER A 56 5.87 -7.73 8.36
C SER A 56 6.18 -6.24 8.18
N PHE A 57 6.76 -5.87 7.03
CA PHE A 57 7.02 -4.46 6.71
C PHE A 57 5.75 -3.62 6.77
N LEU A 58 4.68 -4.10 6.14
CA LEU A 58 3.40 -3.39 6.08
C LEU A 58 2.73 -3.21 7.44
N LYS A 59 2.88 -4.18 8.35
CA LYS A 59 2.18 -4.23 9.65
C LYS A 59 2.99 -3.70 10.83
N GLN A 60 4.27 -3.40 10.65
CA GLN A 60 5.12 -2.86 11.71
C GLN A 60 5.27 -1.34 11.60
N PRO A 61 5.34 -0.62 12.73
CA PRO A 61 5.78 0.76 12.78
C PRO A 61 7.06 0.98 11.95
N SER A 62 6.97 1.85 10.95
CA SER A 62 8.13 2.18 10.12
C SER A 62 8.87 3.39 10.69
N LYS A 63 10.20 3.27 10.75
CA LYS A 63 11.10 4.36 11.17
C LYS A 63 11.42 5.35 10.04
N SER A 64 10.89 5.13 8.85
CA SER A 64 11.00 6.10 7.76
C SER A 64 10.40 7.43 8.20
N VAL A 65 11.05 8.53 7.82
CA VAL A 65 10.58 9.89 8.08
C VAL A 65 9.15 10.08 7.56
N PHE A 66 8.81 9.49 6.41
CA PHE A 66 7.47 9.59 5.84
C PHE A 66 6.40 8.89 6.68
N PHE A 67 6.69 7.70 7.21
CA PHE A 67 5.69 6.93 7.95
C PHE A 67 5.59 7.36 9.41
N GLU A 68 6.55 8.13 9.94
CA GLU A 68 6.52 8.73 11.28
C GLU A 68 6.17 7.74 12.41
N GLY A 69 6.67 6.51 12.33
CA GLY A 69 6.36 5.46 13.33
C GLY A 69 4.98 4.81 13.16
N LYS A 70 4.19 5.20 12.15
CA LYS A 70 2.97 4.50 11.76
C LYS A 70 3.30 3.24 10.95
N LYS A 71 2.34 2.32 10.89
CA LYS A 71 2.43 1.16 10.01
C LYS A 71 2.22 1.62 8.57
N PRO A 72 3.04 1.18 7.61
CA PRO A 72 2.84 1.54 6.21
C PRO A 72 1.42 1.26 5.71
N ILE A 73 0.81 0.15 6.11
CA ILE A 73 -0.56 -0.19 5.70
C ILE A 73 -1.60 0.83 6.18
N ASP A 74 -1.40 1.46 7.34
CA ASP A 74 -2.33 2.46 7.88
C ASP A 74 -2.27 3.77 7.07
N VAL A 75 -1.09 4.11 6.55
CA VAL A 75 -0.90 5.29 5.70
C VAL A 75 -1.41 5.03 4.28
N ILE A 76 -1.03 3.90 3.69
CA ILE A 76 -1.43 3.50 2.33
C ILE A 76 -2.95 3.33 2.22
N CYS A 77 -3.59 2.79 3.27
CA CYS A 77 -5.04 2.53 3.26
C CYS A 77 -5.85 3.59 4.01
N SER A 78 -5.31 4.80 4.16
CA SER A 78 -5.99 5.90 4.85
C SER A 78 -7.22 6.43 4.08
N GLY A 79 -7.24 6.24 2.75
CA GLY A 79 -8.20 6.88 1.86
C GLY A 79 -7.79 8.30 1.43
N ASP A 80 -6.57 8.72 1.76
CA ASP A 80 -5.99 9.98 1.27
C ASP A 80 -5.13 9.70 0.02
N GLU A 81 -5.50 10.30 -1.11
CA GLU A 81 -4.83 10.12 -2.40
C GLU A 81 -3.37 10.63 -2.37
N ALA A 82 -3.11 11.75 -1.71
CA ALA A 82 -1.76 12.31 -1.61
C ALA A 82 -0.87 11.40 -0.77
N MET A 83 -1.40 10.87 0.34
CA MET A 83 -0.68 9.88 1.16
C MET A 83 -0.40 8.59 0.38
N LEU A 84 -1.34 8.11 -0.42
CA LEU A 84 -1.15 6.92 -1.26
C LEU A 84 -0.08 7.15 -2.33
N SER A 85 -0.12 8.30 -3.01
CA SER A 85 0.86 8.67 -4.03
C SER A 85 2.27 8.81 -3.47
N GLU A 86 2.40 9.51 -2.34
CA GLU A 86 3.68 9.69 -1.65
C GLU A 86 4.22 8.36 -1.12
N ALA A 87 3.37 7.51 -0.54
CA ALA A 87 3.76 6.17 -0.11
C ALA A 87 4.29 5.34 -1.28
N HIS A 88 3.66 5.42 -2.45
CA HIS A 88 4.15 4.76 -3.66
C HIS A 88 5.53 5.30 -4.08
N TYR A 89 5.71 6.62 -4.11
CA TYR A 89 6.99 7.25 -4.42
C TYR A 89 8.11 6.77 -3.48
N ILE A 90 7.85 6.79 -2.17
CA ILE A 90 8.82 6.40 -1.12
C ILE A 90 9.14 4.91 -1.19
N ILE A 91 8.16 4.03 -1.40
CA ILE A 91 8.43 2.58 -1.50
C ILE A 91 9.23 2.29 -2.77
N ARG A 92 8.93 2.96 -3.88
CA ARG A 92 9.69 2.81 -5.12
C ARG A 92 11.13 3.27 -4.97
N SER A 93 11.41 4.33 -4.22
CA SER A 93 12.78 4.81 -4.02
C SER A 93 13.66 3.84 -3.23
N MET A 94 13.07 2.94 -2.43
CA MET A 94 13.79 1.88 -1.71
C MET A 94 14.40 0.83 -2.65
N LEU A 95 13.96 0.74 -3.91
CA LEU A 95 14.54 -0.18 -4.91
C LEU A 95 15.86 0.31 -5.49
N CYS A 96 16.16 1.60 -5.38
CA CYS A 96 17.33 2.23 -6.01
C CYS A 96 18.54 2.34 -5.05
N VAL A 97 18.61 1.46 -4.05
CA VAL A 97 19.67 1.43 -3.03
C VAL A 97 20.68 0.33 -3.35
#